data_AF-A0A4Q2J270-F1
#
_entry.id   AF-A0A4Q2J270-F1
#
_cell.length_a   1.000
_cell.length_b   1.000
_cell.length_c   1.000
_cell.angle_alpha   90.00
_cell.angle_beta   90.00
_cell.angle_gamma   90.00
#
_symmetry.space_group_name_H-M   'P 1'
#
loop_
_entity.id
_entity.type
_entity.pdbx_description
1 polymer ?
#
loop_
_entity_poly.entity_id
_entity_poly.type
_entity_poly.pdbx_seq_one_letter_code
_entity_poly.pdbx_strand_id
1 'polypeptide(L)'
;MRHLKYSIDNEIALLHCGAEFFPALIAAIDAARTEIYLETYIFSLDDTGAQVRDALQRAARRGVQVCVITDWLGTGRKVSGILKRELREAGVHHRSFNPWFKRGVARSHRKLCVVDRQIAFVGGLNINDDFYSDDSLHVRLPERRWDFGISIVGPLVQDVFEEMQAQWQRLGPLKLRTRWKNFQKGRIRHTGVPTHGSAMAALVVRDNLRNRRTIQRAYLQALGQAHHSAYLANPYFAPGRKLRRALEQAAVRGVRVTLLLGVGQFAMQDAVANWFYPKLLKCGVRIVEYRKTQLHGKVAVVDDEWATVGSSNYDGLSLFVNQEANVVINDDAFARSLREQIQRGVADGTEVLAAEFAHTPWYRRARHAVAFFVYRSVIHVITLGKDA
;
A
#
# COMPACT_ATOMS: atom_id res chain seq x y z
N MET A 1 -0.83 -2.42 -25.07
CA MET A 1 -0.92 -1.82 -23.71
C MET A 1 -1.60 -2.84 -22.80
N ARG A 2 -1.20 -3.01 -21.54
CA ARG A 2 -1.92 -3.94 -20.63
C ARG A 2 -3.05 -3.19 -19.95
N HIS A 3 -4.28 -3.57 -20.28
CA HIS A 3 -5.48 -3.20 -19.55
C HIS A 3 -5.41 -3.81 -18.14
N LEU A 4 -6.05 -3.16 -17.16
CA LEU A 4 -6.28 -3.76 -15.86
C LEU A 4 -7.12 -5.03 -16.08
N LYS A 5 -6.67 -6.14 -15.50
CA LYS A 5 -7.40 -7.41 -15.56
C LYS A 5 -8.36 -7.42 -14.38
N TYR A 6 -9.60 -7.01 -14.65
CA TYR A 6 -10.66 -7.10 -13.66
C TYR A 6 -11.17 -8.54 -13.56
N SER A 7 -11.48 -8.94 -12.33
CA SER A 7 -12.26 -10.12 -12.00
C SER A 7 -13.60 -9.64 -11.45
N ILE A 8 -14.66 -10.39 -11.75
CA ILE A 8 -16.00 -10.17 -11.19
C ILE A 8 -16.24 -11.15 -10.04
N ASP A 9 -17.36 -10.97 -9.34
CA ASP A 9 -17.83 -11.86 -8.28
C ASP A 9 -16.87 -11.94 -7.08
N ASN A 10 -16.34 -10.79 -6.63
CA ASN A 10 -15.51 -10.73 -5.42
C ASN A 10 -16.31 -10.19 -4.24
N GLU A 11 -16.13 -10.81 -3.08
CA GLU A 11 -16.51 -10.26 -1.79
C GLU A 11 -15.30 -9.56 -1.18
N ILE A 12 -15.42 -8.26 -0.92
CA ILE A 12 -14.32 -7.43 -0.42
C ILE A 12 -14.79 -6.66 0.81
N ALA A 13 -14.15 -6.91 1.95
CA ALA A 13 -14.43 -6.18 3.18
C ALA A 13 -13.30 -5.18 3.46
N LEU A 14 -13.67 -3.94 3.80
CA LEU A 14 -12.74 -2.92 4.28
C LEU A 14 -12.40 -3.21 5.75
N LEU A 15 -11.11 -3.15 6.07
CA LEU A 15 -10.59 -3.35 7.43
C LEU A 15 -9.86 -2.07 7.84
N HIS A 16 -10.42 -1.36 8.81
CA HIS A 16 -9.86 -0.11 9.32
C HIS A 16 -8.94 -0.39 10.50
N CYS A 17 -7.70 0.11 10.41
CA CYS A 17 -6.61 -0.10 11.34
C CYS A 17 -6.31 -1.58 11.65
N GLY A 18 -5.24 -1.81 12.39
CA GLY A 18 -4.77 -3.10 12.86
C GLY A 18 -5.77 -3.81 13.78
N ALA A 19 -6.63 -3.06 14.47
CA ALA A 19 -7.63 -3.64 15.36
C ALA A 19 -8.72 -4.44 14.64
N GLU A 20 -9.02 -4.12 13.38
CA GLU A 20 -9.89 -4.94 12.54
C GLU A 20 -9.05 -5.91 11.68
N PHE A 21 -7.91 -5.43 11.18
CA PHE A 21 -7.09 -6.18 10.24
C PHE A 21 -6.40 -7.41 10.85
N PHE A 22 -5.71 -7.26 11.99
CA PHE A 22 -4.93 -8.37 12.56
C PHE A 22 -5.79 -9.49 13.12
N PRO A 23 -6.92 -9.24 13.81
CA PRO A 23 -7.82 -10.33 14.21
C PRO A 23 -8.34 -11.13 13.01
N ALA A 24 -8.74 -10.46 11.92
CA ALA A 24 -9.19 -11.13 10.70
C ALA A 24 -8.06 -11.95 10.04
N LEU A 25 -6.85 -11.38 9.95
CA LEU A 25 -5.67 -12.06 9.42
C LEU A 25 -5.31 -13.30 10.26
N ILE A 26 -5.24 -13.16 11.58
CA ILE A 26 -4.90 -14.24 12.51
C ILE A 26 -5.94 -15.34 12.46
N ALA A 27 -7.24 -15.01 12.43
CA ALA A 27 -8.31 -15.98 12.30
C ALA A 27 -8.18 -16.80 11.00
N ALA A 28 -7.86 -16.16 9.88
CA ALA A 28 -7.59 -16.86 8.62
C ALA A 28 -6.37 -17.78 8.72
N ILE A 29 -5.25 -17.30 9.30
CA ILE A 29 -4.03 -18.11 9.52
C ILE A 29 -4.31 -19.32 10.43
N ASP A 30 -5.11 -19.15 11.47
CA ASP A 30 -5.48 -20.23 12.40
C ASP A 30 -6.45 -21.23 11.76
N ALA A 31 -7.30 -20.79 10.84
CA ALA A 31 -8.19 -21.67 10.07
C ALA A 31 -7.49 -22.40 8.90
N ALA A 32 -6.28 -21.99 8.52
CA ALA A 32 -5.56 -22.50 7.37
C ALA A 32 -5.32 -24.01 7.42
N ARG A 33 -5.46 -24.68 6.28
CA ARG A 33 -5.34 -26.14 6.10
C ARG A 33 -4.22 -26.57 5.16
N THR A 34 -3.82 -25.72 4.20
CA THR A 34 -2.93 -26.11 3.10
C THR A 34 -1.71 -25.23 2.99
N GLU A 35 -1.86 -23.93 2.75
CA GLU A 35 -0.73 -23.03 2.52
C GLU A 35 -1.04 -21.58 2.89
N ILE A 36 0.00 -20.90 3.35
CA ILE A 36 -0.01 -19.47 3.69
C ILE A 36 1.17 -18.82 3.01
N TYR A 37 0.90 -17.75 2.28
CA TYR A 37 1.91 -16.81 1.81
C TYR A 37 1.70 -15.47 2.52
N LEU A 38 2.77 -14.89 3.08
CA LEU A 38 2.75 -13.58 3.72
C LEU A 38 3.95 -12.76 3.22
N GLU A 39 3.72 -11.52 2.83
CA GLU A 39 4.74 -10.53 2.48
C GLU A 39 4.43 -9.22 3.23
N THR A 40 5.44 -8.65 3.90
CA THR A 40 5.33 -7.35 4.58
C THR A 40 6.63 -6.56 4.52
N TYR A 41 6.54 -5.24 4.65
CA TYR A 41 7.69 -4.34 4.75
C TYR A 41 8.29 -4.32 6.16
N ILE A 42 7.48 -3.99 7.18
CA ILE A 42 7.86 -4.04 8.59
C ILE A 42 7.19 -5.24 9.25
N PHE A 43 7.98 -5.98 10.02
CA PHE A 43 7.52 -7.00 10.95
C PHE A 43 8.20 -6.76 12.30
N SER A 44 7.47 -6.17 13.23
CA SER A 44 7.91 -5.86 14.60
C SER A 44 7.88 -7.09 15.51
N LEU A 45 8.57 -7.00 16.65
CA LEU A 45 8.45 -7.96 17.76
C LEU A 45 7.69 -7.33 18.95
N ASP A 46 6.75 -6.44 18.65
CA ASP A 46 5.76 -5.93 19.62
C ASP A 46 4.62 -6.95 19.80
N ASP A 47 3.61 -6.60 20.60
CA ASP A 47 2.50 -7.51 20.91
C ASP A 47 1.75 -7.97 19.64
N THR A 48 1.53 -7.06 18.69
CA THR A 48 0.88 -7.38 17.41
C THR A 48 1.76 -8.33 16.58
N GLY A 49 3.05 -8.02 16.46
CA GLY A 49 4.00 -8.87 15.78
C GLY A 49 4.14 -10.26 16.39
N ALA A 50 4.15 -10.35 17.73
CA ALA A 50 4.16 -11.61 18.45
C ALA A 50 2.91 -12.44 18.15
N GLN A 51 1.71 -11.84 18.18
CA GLN A 51 0.47 -12.54 17.86
C GLN A 51 0.47 -13.11 16.44
N VAL A 52 0.89 -12.34 15.45
CA VAL A 52 0.96 -12.79 14.05
C VAL A 52 2.04 -13.87 13.88
N ARG A 53 3.24 -13.69 14.48
CA ARG A 53 4.30 -14.70 14.48
C ARG A 53 3.78 -16.02 15.05
N ASP A 54 3.13 -15.97 16.21
CA ASP A 54 2.67 -17.16 16.92
C ASP A 54 1.57 -17.87 16.12
N ALA A 55 0.68 -17.15 15.45
CA ALA A 55 -0.31 -17.71 14.53
C ALA A 55 0.35 -18.47 13.37
N LEU A 56 1.37 -17.88 12.73
CA LEU A 56 2.14 -18.53 11.66
C LEU A 56 2.85 -19.79 12.15
N GLN A 57 3.42 -19.76 13.36
CA GLN A 57 4.06 -20.92 13.97
C GLN A 57 3.04 -22.03 14.31
N ARG A 58 1.86 -21.67 14.83
CA ARG A 58 0.76 -22.63 15.06
C ARG A 58 0.35 -23.29 13.75
N ALA A 59 0.18 -22.53 12.68
CA ALA A 59 -0.16 -23.08 11.37
C ALA A 59 0.90 -24.05 10.84
N ALA A 60 2.18 -23.69 10.91
CA ALA A 60 3.26 -24.57 10.48
C ALA A 60 3.33 -25.86 11.29
N ARG A 61 3.13 -25.80 12.62
CA ARG A 61 3.08 -26.99 13.49
C ARG A 61 1.90 -27.92 13.19
N ARG A 62 0.79 -27.39 12.64
CA ARG A 62 -0.32 -28.21 12.12
C ARG A 62 -0.03 -28.85 10.76
N GLY A 63 1.14 -28.60 10.17
CA GLY A 63 1.53 -29.12 8.85
C GLY A 63 1.16 -28.24 7.66
N VAL A 64 0.66 -27.01 7.91
CA VAL A 64 0.37 -26.03 6.84
C VAL A 64 1.68 -25.52 6.25
N GLN A 65 1.77 -25.40 4.92
CA GLN A 65 2.95 -24.82 4.27
C GLN A 65 2.95 -23.30 4.46
N VAL A 66 3.83 -22.77 5.33
CA VAL A 66 3.90 -21.32 5.60
C VAL A 66 5.13 -20.70 4.94
N CYS A 67 4.93 -19.67 4.12
CA CYS A 67 5.97 -18.94 3.39
C CYS A 67 5.89 -17.43 3.69
N VAL A 68 6.91 -16.90 4.38
CA VAL A 68 6.97 -15.51 4.84
C VAL A 68 8.11 -14.76 4.18
N ILE A 69 7.80 -13.60 3.59
CA ILE A 69 8.75 -12.63 3.05
C ILE A 69 8.71 -11.38 3.92
N THR A 70 9.86 -10.95 4.43
CA THR A 70 10.01 -9.65 5.09
C THR A 70 11.00 -8.77 4.35
N ASP A 71 10.80 -7.45 4.31
CA ASP A 71 11.82 -6.53 3.82
C ASP A 71 12.94 -6.31 4.85
N TRP A 72 14.19 -6.46 4.41
CA TRP A 72 15.34 -6.39 5.32
C TRP A 72 15.58 -4.99 5.92
N LEU A 73 15.23 -3.92 5.19
CA LEU A 73 15.39 -2.56 5.70
C LEU A 73 14.24 -2.19 6.63
N GLY A 74 13.00 -2.40 6.19
CA GLY A 74 11.82 -2.07 6.99
C GLY A 74 11.78 -2.84 8.30
N THR A 75 12.04 -4.15 8.25
CA THR A 75 12.10 -4.99 9.45
C THR A 75 13.39 -4.76 10.27
N GLY A 76 14.46 -4.28 9.64
CA GLY A 76 15.75 -4.08 10.30
C GLY A 76 16.56 -5.37 10.53
N ARG A 77 17.89 -5.24 10.60
CA ARG A 77 18.83 -6.38 10.62
C ARG A 77 18.64 -7.31 11.83
N LYS A 78 18.53 -6.74 13.03
CA LYS A 78 18.44 -7.51 14.29
C LYS A 78 17.15 -8.32 14.33
N VAL A 79 16.02 -7.65 14.12
CA VAL A 79 14.69 -8.28 14.12
C VAL A 79 14.56 -9.31 12.99
N SER A 80 15.05 -9.00 11.78
CA SER A 80 15.09 -9.96 10.68
C SER A 80 15.86 -11.25 11.04
N GLY A 81 16.94 -11.14 11.82
CA GLY A 81 17.71 -12.30 12.29
C GLY A 81 16.92 -13.15 13.29
N ILE A 82 16.24 -12.51 14.23
CA ILE A 82 15.40 -13.17 15.24
C ILE A 82 14.22 -13.87 14.56
N LEU A 83 13.43 -13.15 13.75
CA LEU A 83 12.29 -13.70 13.01
C LEU A 83 12.72 -14.88 12.13
N LYS A 84 13.84 -14.76 11.42
CA LYS A 84 14.35 -15.85 10.59
C LYS A 84 14.63 -17.11 11.41
N ARG A 85 15.19 -16.98 12.61
CA ARG A 85 15.47 -18.12 13.49
C ARG A 85 14.16 -18.72 14.02
N GLU A 86 13.33 -17.92 14.68
CA GLU A 86 12.10 -18.37 15.34
C GLU A 86 11.07 -18.96 14.38
N LEU A 87 10.92 -18.36 13.19
CA LEU A 87 10.01 -18.89 12.16
C LEU A 87 10.52 -20.24 11.64
N ARG A 88 11.84 -20.37 11.37
CA ARG A 88 12.41 -21.63 10.85
C ARG A 88 12.35 -22.77 11.85
N GLU A 89 12.59 -22.48 13.13
CA GLU A 89 12.48 -23.47 14.22
C GLU A 89 11.06 -24.06 14.32
N ALA A 90 10.04 -23.27 13.99
CA ALA A 90 8.65 -23.72 13.94
C ALA A 90 8.23 -24.35 12.61
N GLY A 91 9.14 -24.51 11.64
CA GLY A 91 8.85 -25.06 10.31
C GLY A 91 8.35 -24.05 9.27
N VAL A 92 8.31 -22.75 9.59
CA VAL A 92 7.94 -21.70 8.63
C VAL A 92 9.11 -21.41 7.69
N HIS A 93 8.82 -21.39 6.38
CA HIS A 93 9.80 -20.94 5.40
C HIS A 93 9.89 -19.41 5.41
N HIS A 94 11.08 -18.88 5.69
CA HIS A 94 11.32 -17.42 5.71
C HIS A 94 12.38 -16.98 4.69
N ARG A 95 12.10 -15.86 4.00
CA ARG A 95 13.01 -15.15 3.09
C ARG A 95 13.01 -13.67 3.38
N SER A 96 14.18 -13.04 3.30
CA SER A 96 14.29 -11.58 3.36
C SER A 96 14.38 -11.00 1.94
N PHE A 97 13.57 -9.97 1.66
CA PHE A 97 13.71 -9.16 0.48
C PHE A 97 14.90 -8.21 0.62
N ASN A 98 15.69 -8.13 -0.46
CA ASN A 98 16.86 -7.27 -0.61
C ASN A 98 17.80 -7.12 0.62
N PRO A 99 18.26 -8.22 1.24
CA PRO A 99 19.21 -8.12 2.33
C PRO A 99 20.53 -7.55 1.82
N TRP A 100 21.11 -6.59 2.55
CA TRP A 100 22.36 -5.91 2.20
C TRP A 100 22.34 -5.22 0.82
N PHE A 101 21.17 -4.74 0.38
CA PHE A 101 21.04 -3.96 -0.86
C PHE A 101 21.50 -4.71 -2.14
N LYS A 102 21.51 -6.05 -2.15
CA LYS A 102 21.85 -6.88 -3.33
C LYS A 102 21.00 -6.61 -4.59
N ARG A 103 19.85 -5.98 -4.43
CA ARG A 103 18.92 -5.55 -5.49
C ARG A 103 18.86 -4.02 -5.59
N GLY A 104 19.97 -3.35 -5.30
CA GLY A 104 20.07 -1.89 -5.23
C GLY A 104 19.23 -1.32 -4.09
N VAL A 105 18.62 -0.16 -4.32
CA VAL A 105 17.78 0.55 -3.34
C VAL A 105 16.32 0.10 -3.33
N ALA A 106 15.90 -0.78 -4.24
CA ALA A 106 14.51 -1.26 -4.30
C ALA A 106 14.10 -1.98 -3.02
N ARG A 107 12.90 -1.72 -2.53
CA ARG A 107 12.28 -2.39 -1.37
C ARG A 107 10.95 -3.03 -1.75
N SER A 108 10.56 -4.06 -0.99
CA SER A 108 9.19 -4.56 -1.08
C SER A 108 8.33 -3.82 -0.08
N HIS A 109 7.52 -2.88 -0.56
CA HIS A 109 6.54 -2.18 0.26
C HIS A 109 5.17 -2.87 0.27
N ARG A 110 5.06 -4.02 -0.41
CA ARG A 110 3.84 -4.83 -0.50
C ARG A 110 3.49 -5.42 0.86
N LYS A 111 2.21 -5.38 1.20
CA LYS A 111 1.65 -6.05 2.38
C LYS A 111 0.49 -6.91 1.93
N LEU A 112 0.79 -8.20 1.81
CA LEU A 112 -0.09 -9.18 1.19
C LEU A 112 -0.08 -10.45 2.00
N CYS A 113 -1.24 -11.06 2.16
CA CYS A 113 -1.35 -12.42 2.66
C CYS A 113 -2.33 -13.20 1.79
N VAL A 114 -2.04 -14.47 1.51
CA VAL A 114 -3.00 -15.41 0.93
C VAL A 114 -3.01 -16.65 1.80
N VAL A 115 -4.22 -17.08 2.18
CA VAL A 115 -4.47 -18.30 2.95
C VAL A 115 -5.31 -19.25 2.09
N ASP A 116 -4.78 -20.46 1.89
CA ASP A 116 -5.43 -21.57 1.17
C ASP A 116 -5.93 -21.25 -0.24
N ARG A 117 -5.45 -20.15 -0.85
CA ARG A 117 -5.99 -19.56 -2.09
C ARG A 117 -7.50 -19.27 -2.03
N GLN A 118 -8.04 -19.13 -0.83
CA GLN A 118 -9.46 -18.88 -0.59
C GLN A 118 -9.70 -17.45 -0.12
N ILE A 119 -8.79 -16.92 0.70
CA ILE A 119 -8.84 -15.55 1.20
C ILE A 119 -7.51 -14.86 0.99
N ALA A 120 -7.56 -13.60 0.57
CA ALA A 120 -6.41 -12.72 0.46
C ALA A 120 -6.60 -11.47 1.33
N PHE A 121 -5.49 -10.95 1.84
CA PHE A 121 -5.41 -9.67 2.52
C PHE A 121 -4.47 -8.76 1.76
N VAL A 122 -4.87 -7.50 1.53
CA VAL A 122 -4.05 -6.48 0.86
C VAL A 122 -4.22 -5.16 1.60
N GLY A 123 -3.17 -4.38 1.81
CA GLY A 123 -3.32 -3.09 2.48
C GLY A 123 -2.07 -2.25 2.64
N GLY A 124 -2.22 -1.19 3.45
CA GLY A 124 -1.15 -0.29 3.86
C GLY A 124 -0.46 -0.70 5.16
N LEU A 125 -1.06 -1.61 5.92
CA LEU A 125 -0.65 -1.97 7.28
C LEU A 125 0.65 -2.78 7.32
N ASN A 126 1.60 -2.26 8.08
CA ASN A 126 2.77 -2.99 8.54
C ASN A 126 2.40 -3.94 9.69
N ILE A 127 3.19 -4.98 9.95
CA ILE A 127 2.94 -5.85 11.12
C ILE A 127 3.63 -5.22 12.32
N ASN A 128 2.92 -4.31 12.98
CA ASN A 128 3.34 -3.61 14.18
C ASN A 128 2.11 -3.07 14.93
N ASP A 129 2.30 -2.70 16.19
CA ASP A 129 1.25 -2.08 16.99
C ASP A 129 0.93 -0.66 16.46
N ASP A 130 -0.35 -0.41 16.25
CA ASP A 130 -0.89 0.85 15.77
C ASP A 130 -0.77 2.01 16.76
N PHE A 131 -0.49 1.73 18.03
CA PHE A 131 -0.21 2.77 19.01
C PHE A 131 1.25 3.23 19.01
N TYR A 132 2.08 2.76 18.06
CA TYR A 132 3.47 3.18 17.93
C TYR A 132 3.76 3.69 16.52
N SER A 133 4.72 4.60 16.37
CA SER A 133 5.10 5.09 15.04
C SER A 133 5.84 4.01 14.23
N ASP A 134 5.56 3.94 12.93
CA ASP A 134 6.31 3.11 11.98
C ASP A 134 7.83 3.39 11.98
N ASP A 135 8.25 4.61 12.31
CA ASP A 135 9.66 5.00 12.26
C ASP A 135 10.38 4.79 13.60
N SER A 136 9.64 4.64 14.69
CA SER A 136 10.20 4.45 16.02
C SER A 136 9.20 3.77 16.94
N LEU A 137 9.54 2.54 17.34
CA LEU A 137 8.79 1.75 18.34
C LEU A 137 8.78 2.41 19.73
N HIS A 138 9.53 3.50 19.94
CA HIS A 138 9.54 4.24 21.20
C HIS A 138 8.61 5.46 21.18
N VAL A 139 8.07 5.82 20.02
CA VAL A 139 7.14 6.95 19.89
C VAL A 139 5.73 6.40 19.91
N ARG A 140 5.03 6.61 21.03
CA ARG A 140 3.61 6.25 21.18
C ARG A 140 2.73 7.27 20.47
N LEU A 141 1.76 6.79 19.71
CA LEU A 141 0.75 7.58 19.03
C LEU A 141 -0.44 7.86 19.99
N PRO A 142 -1.09 9.04 19.86
CA PRO A 142 -2.23 9.40 20.72
C PRO A 142 -3.48 8.54 20.44
N GLU A 143 -3.64 8.09 19.20
CA GLU A 143 -4.68 7.17 18.76
C GLU A 143 -4.08 6.11 17.83
N ARG A 144 -4.84 5.04 17.54
CA ARG A 144 -4.44 4.02 16.58
C ARG A 144 -4.12 4.65 15.23
N ARG A 145 -3.04 4.21 14.60
CA ARG A 145 -2.67 4.58 13.24
C ARG A 145 -3.86 4.49 12.29
N TRP A 146 -4.03 5.53 11.49
CA TRP A 146 -5.09 5.61 10.50
C TRP A 146 -4.60 4.96 9.21
N ASP A 147 -4.95 3.69 9.01
CA ASP A 147 -4.54 2.88 7.85
C ASP A 147 -5.65 1.88 7.47
N PHE A 148 -5.57 1.32 6.26
CA PHE A 148 -6.60 0.45 5.70
C PHE A 148 -6.00 -0.78 5.03
N GLY A 149 -6.68 -1.90 5.27
CA GLY A 149 -6.53 -3.12 4.52
C GLY A 149 -7.88 -3.58 3.98
N ILE A 150 -7.84 -4.62 3.19
CA ILE A 150 -9.02 -5.34 2.72
C ILE A 150 -8.81 -6.83 2.89
N SER A 151 -9.89 -7.55 3.20
CA SER A 151 -9.98 -8.98 2.95
C SER A 151 -10.75 -9.23 1.65
N ILE A 152 -10.36 -10.26 0.92
CA ILE A 152 -10.90 -10.60 -0.38
C ILE A 152 -11.21 -12.09 -0.39
N VAL A 153 -12.43 -12.45 -0.73
CA VAL A 153 -12.85 -13.81 -1.09
C VAL A 153 -13.43 -13.74 -2.50
N GLY A 154 -13.01 -14.66 -3.37
CA GLY A 154 -13.46 -14.70 -4.76
C GLY A 154 -12.31 -14.83 -5.77
N PRO A 155 -12.59 -14.67 -7.07
CA PRO A 155 -11.63 -14.96 -8.14
C PRO A 155 -10.33 -14.15 -8.07
N LEU A 156 -10.35 -12.92 -7.51
CA LEU A 156 -9.17 -12.08 -7.37
C LEU A 156 -8.07 -12.70 -6.49
N VAL A 157 -8.43 -13.58 -5.55
CA VAL A 157 -7.48 -14.26 -4.66
C VAL A 157 -6.43 -15.03 -5.46
N GLN A 158 -6.81 -15.61 -6.59
CA GLN A 158 -5.88 -16.34 -7.46
C GLN A 158 -4.82 -15.42 -8.07
N ASP A 159 -5.19 -14.20 -8.50
CA ASP A 159 -4.24 -13.23 -9.04
C ASP A 159 -3.26 -12.75 -7.95
N VAL A 160 -3.73 -12.55 -6.71
CA VAL A 160 -2.85 -12.24 -5.56
C VAL A 160 -1.90 -13.40 -5.27
N PHE A 161 -2.41 -14.63 -5.25
CA PHE A 161 -1.63 -15.83 -5.03
C PHE A 161 -0.51 -15.99 -6.06
N GLU A 162 -0.83 -15.88 -7.36
CA GLU A 162 0.14 -16.05 -8.45
C GLU A 162 1.28 -15.04 -8.33
N GLU A 163 0.96 -13.81 -7.98
CA GLU A 163 1.97 -12.78 -7.83
C GLU A 163 2.85 -13.03 -6.57
N MET A 164 2.26 -13.43 -5.43
CA MET A 164 3.02 -13.78 -4.23
C MET A 164 3.89 -15.02 -4.46
N GLN A 165 3.39 -16.03 -5.17
CA GLN A 165 4.15 -17.22 -5.53
C GLN A 165 5.32 -16.86 -6.47
N ALA A 166 5.08 -16.01 -7.46
CA ALA A 166 6.13 -15.53 -8.37
C ALA A 166 7.21 -14.76 -7.61
N GLN A 167 6.83 -13.91 -6.66
CA GLN A 167 7.78 -13.18 -5.80
C GLN A 167 8.56 -14.14 -4.91
N TRP A 168 7.88 -15.10 -4.28
CA TRP A 168 8.53 -16.16 -3.50
C TRP A 168 9.61 -16.85 -4.32
N GLN A 169 9.26 -17.36 -5.49
CA GLN A 169 10.20 -18.06 -6.39
C GLN A 169 11.38 -17.18 -6.81
N ARG A 170 11.14 -15.89 -7.11
CA ARG A 170 12.20 -14.91 -7.44
C ARG A 170 13.23 -14.72 -6.32
N LEU A 171 12.83 -14.90 -5.06
CA LEU A 171 13.73 -14.79 -3.91
C LEU A 171 14.47 -16.10 -3.58
N GLY A 172 14.03 -17.23 -4.15
CA GLY A 172 14.62 -18.54 -3.91
C GLY A 172 15.78 -18.89 -4.83
N PRO A 173 16.51 -19.99 -4.54
CA PRO A 173 17.46 -20.55 -5.49
C PRO A 173 16.72 -21.04 -6.75
N LEU A 174 17.04 -20.44 -7.90
CA LEU A 174 16.49 -20.78 -9.21
C LEU A 174 16.98 -22.17 -9.66
N LYS A 175 16.27 -23.25 -9.30
CA LYS A 175 16.51 -24.56 -9.92
C LYS A 175 15.88 -24.56 -11.32
N LEU A 176 16.64 -24.95 -12.36
CA LEU A 176 16.17 -25.02 -13.76
C LEU A 176 14.85 -25.82 -13.90
N ARG A 177 14.67 -26.88 -13.11
CA ARG A 177 13.46 -27.72 -13.07
C ARG A 177 12.21 -26.96 -12.59
N THR A 178 12.35 -25.91 -11.79
CA THR A 178 11.22 -25.11 -11.29
C THR A 178 10.58 -24.27 -12.39
N ARG A 179 11.36 -23.80 -13.38
CA ARG A 179 10.84 -23.14 -14.59
C ARG A 179 9.92 -24.06 -15.40
N TRP A 180 10.29 -25.35 -15.51
CA TRP A 180 9.54 -26.34 -16.30
C TRP A 180 8.26 -26.81 -15.58
N LYS A 181 8.31 -27.04 -14.27
CA LYS A 181 7.11 -27.41 -13.49
C LYS A 181 6.08 -26.28 -13.39
N ASN A 182 6.51 -25.02 -13.38
CA ASN A 182 5.59 -23.87 -13.41
C ASN A 182 4.93 -23.66 -14.78
N PHE A 183 5.59 -24.05 -15.86
CA PHE A 183 4.99 -24.06 -17.20
C PHE A 183 3.87 -25.11 -17.32
N GLN A 184 3.97 -26.22 -16.58
CA GLN A 184 2.98 -27.30 -16.56
C GLN A 184 1.86 -27.13 -15.52
N LYS A 185 2.07 -26.35 -14.44
CA LYS A 185 1.05 -26.11 -13.38
C LYS A 185 0.03 -25.00 -13.70
N GLY A 186 -0.01 -24.50 -14.93
CA GLY A 186 -1.05 -23.59 -15.38
C GLY A 186 -2.30 -24.33 -15.86
N ARG A 187 -3.04 -25.00 -14.96
CA ARG A 187 -4.42 -25.48 -15.25
C ARG A 187 -5.22 -26.09 -14.09
N ILE A 188 -4.90 -25.80 -12.83
CA ILE A 188 -5.95 -25.98 -11.80
C ILE A 188 -6.84 -24.74 -11.89
N ARG A 189 -7.89 -24.82 -12.72
CA ARG A 189 -9.08 -23.98 -12.55
C ARG A 189 -9.66 -24.38 -11.20
N HIS A 190 -9.28 -23.68 -10.13
CA HIS A 190 -10.14 -23.70 -8.96
C HIS A 190 -11.42 -22.98 -9.38
N THR A 191 -12.51 -23.73 -9.35
CA THR A 191 -13.82 -23.17 -9.10
C THR A 191 -13.68 -22.47 -7.76
N GLY A 192 -13.46 -21.14 -7.77
CA GLY A 192 -13.69 -20.35 -6.57
C GLY A 192 -15.07 -20.74 -6.04
N VAL A 193 -15.24 -20.75 -4.72
CA VAL A 193 -16.60 -20.80 -4.17
C VAL A 193 -17.35 -19.65 -4.86
N PRO A 194 -18.46 -19.90 -5.58
CA PRO A 194 -19.26 -18.82 -6.13
C PRO A 194 -19.70 -17.96 -4.97
N THR A 195 -19.03 -16.83 -4.79
CA THR A 195 -19.47 -15.79 -3.88
C THR A 195 -20.49 -14.95 -4.63
N HIS A 196 -21.61 -14.61 -4.00
CA HIS A 196 -22.56 -13.63 -4.52
C HIS A 196 -22.02 -12.18 -4.43
N GLY A 197 -20.70 -12.01 -4.43
CA GLY A 197 -20.07 -10.70 -4.32
C GLY A 197 -20.35 -9.87 -5.56
N SER A 198 -20.71 -8.60 -5.41
CA SER A 198 -20.98 -7.68 -6.52
C SER A 198 -19.73 -7.01 -7.09
N ALA A 199 -18.59 -7.11 -6.39
CA ALA A 199 -17.47 -6.24 -6.67
C ALA A 199 -16.62 -6.72 -7.86
N MET A 200 -16.45 -5.82 -8.83
CA MET A 200 -15.46 -5.99 -9.88
C MET A 200 -14.12 -5.41 -9.40
N ALA A 201 -13.06 -6.22 -9.35
CA ALA A 201 -11.80 -5.78 -8.78
C ALA A 201 -10.57 -6.30 -9.53
N ALA A 202 -9.48 -5.54 -9.48
CA ALA A 202 -8.22 -5.83 -10.14
C ALA A 202 -7.03 -5.62 -9.20
N LEU A 203 -6.11 -6.57 -9.17
CA LEU A 203 -4.81 -6.39 -8.53
C LEU A 203 -3.92 -5.52 -9.43
N VAL A 204 -3.46 -4.41 -8.89
CA VAL A 204 -2.59 -3.47 -9.57
C VAL A 204 -1.23 -3.48 -8.87
N VAL A 205 -0.30 -4.22 -9.45
CA VAL A 205 1.07 -4.27 -8.95
C VAL A 205 1.97 -3.28 -9.66
N ARG A 206 2.99 -2.85 -8.92
CA ARG A 206 4.13 -2.14 -9.44
C ARG A 206 5.37 -2.98 -9.21
N ASP A 207 6.15 -3.15 -10.27
CA ASP A 207 7.49 -3.73 -10.21
C ASP A 207 8.48 -2.95 -11.08
N ASN A 208 9.77 -3.22 -10.90
CA ASN A 208 10.85 -2.58 -11.66
C ASN A 208 11.05 -3.18 -13.06
N LEU A 209 10.18 -4.09 -13.50
CA LEU A 209 10.30 -4.80 -14.77
C LEU A 209 9.21 -4.36 -15.75
N ARG A 210 8.00 -4.89 -15.59
CA ARG A 210 6.89 -4.80 -16.55
C ARG A 210 5.80 -3.81 -16.13
N ASN A 211 5.68 -3.50 -14.83
CA ASN A 211 4.53 -2.79 -14.28
C ASN A 211 4.85 -1.41 -13.67
N ARG A 212 5.94 -0.76 -14.12
CA ARG A 212 6.50 0.48 -13.56
C ARG A 212 5.56 1.68 -13.45
N ARG A 213 4.41 1.66 -14.14
CA ARG A 213 3.47 2.80 -14.23
C ARG A 213 2.01 2.40 -14.03
N THR A 214 1.73 1.15 -13.70
CA THR A 214 0.35 0.63 -13.71
C THR A 214 -0.52 1.32 -12.66
N ILE A 215 -0.01 1.50 -11.44
CA ILE A 215 -0.71 2.19 -10.35
C ILE A 215 -0.97 3.67 -10.71
N GLN A 216 0.05 4.39 -11.19
CA GLN A 216 -0.14 5.78 -11.65
C GLN A 216 -1.18 5.85 -12.77
N ARG A 217 -1.20 4.92 -13.72
CA ARG A 217 -2.20 4.90 -14.80
C ARG A 217 -3.62 4.70 -14.27
N ALA A 218 -3.81 3.84 -13.28
CA ALA A 218 -5.12 3.63 -12.66
C ALA A 218 -5.67 4.94 -12.07
N TYR A 219 -4.84 5.68 -11.31
CA TYR A 219 -5.21 7.01 -10.82
C TYR A 219 -5.51 8.02 -11.93
N LEU A 220 -4.68 8.06 -12.98
CA LEU A 220 -4.89 8.99 -14.10
C LEU A 220 -6.18 8.68 -14.86
N GLN A 221 -6.53 7.40 -15.03
CA GLN A 221 -7.77 6.99 -15.67
C GLN A 221 -8.97 7.38 -14.81
N ALA A 222 -8.96 7.05 -13.52
CA ALA A 222 -10.05 7.40 -12.60
C ALA A 222 -10.25 8.92 -12.54
N LEU A 223 -9.20 9.71 -12.31
CA LEU A 223 -9.28 11.18 -12.29
C LEU A 223 -9.65 11.78 -13.64
N GLY A 224 -9.31 11.12 -14.75
CA GLY A 224 -9.69 11.55 -16.09
C GLY A 224 -11.18 11.33 -16.39
N GLN A 225 -11.76 10.29 -15.81
CA GLN A 225 -13.18 9.91 -15.94
C GLN A 225 -14.06 10.52 -14.84
N ALA A 226 -13.47 11.19 -13.86
CA ALA A 226 -14.21 11.76 -12.74
C ALA A 226 -15.19 12.87 -13.17
N HIS A 227 -16.41 12.80 -12.64
CA HIS A 227 -17.55 13.68 -12.89
C HIS A 227 -18.02 14.47 -11.66
N HIS A 228 -17.93 13.89 -10.45
CA HIS A 228 -18.57 14.45 -9.25
C HIS A 228 -17.59 14.74 -8.11
N SER A 229 -16.77 13.77 -7.71
CA SER A 229 -15.83 13.93 -6.59
C SER A 229 -14.66 12.96 -6.62
N ALA A 230 -13.54 13.37 -6.03
CA ALA A 230 -12.38 12.51 -5.82
C ALA A 230 -11.82 12.76 -4.43
N TYR A 231 -11.83 11.74 -3.56
CA TYR A 231 -11.24 11.78 -2.22
C TYR A 231 -9.98 10.91 -2.23
N LEU A 232 -8.84 11.47 -1.85
CA LEU A 232 -7.58 10.74 -1.82
C LEU A 232 -6.91 10.96 -0.46
N ALA A 233 -6.44 9.89 0.17
CA ALA A 233 -5.64 9.95 1.38
C ALA A 233 -4.26 9.30 1.18
N ASN A 234 -3.21 9.97 1.65
CA ASN A 234 -1.84 9.45 1.56
C ASN A 234 -0.94 10.03 2.67
N PRO A 235 -0.01 9.24 3.25
CA PRO A 235 0.94 9.74 4.23
C PRO A 235 1.86 10.83 3.65
N TYR A 236 2.26 10.68 2.38
CA TYR A 236 3.31 11.52 1.79
C TYR A 236 2.90 12.02 0.40
N PHE A 237 3.20 13.29 0.15
CA PHE A 237 2.77 13.96 -1.08
C PHE A 237 3.93 14.59 -1.84
N ALA A 238 4.52 13.82 -2.74
CA ALA A 238 5.48 14.29 -3.73
C ALA A 238 5.15 13.74 -5.15
N PRO A 239 3.93 13.98 -5.67
CA PRO A 239 3.44 13.33 -6.87
C PRO A 239 4.18 13.80 -8.14
N GLY A 240 4.34 12.86 -9.08
CA GLY A 240 4.84 13.17 -10.41
C GLY A 240 3.94 14.14 -11.19
N ARG A 241 4.51 14.81 -12.22
CA ARG A 241 3.84 15.85 -13.01
C ARG A 241 2.48 15.43 -13.59
N LYS A 242 2.34 14.17 -14.01
CA LYS A 242 1.09 13.65 -14.60
C LYS A 242 -0.05 13.60 -13.58
N LEU A 243 0.23 13.07 -12.38
CA LEU A 243 -0.78 12.96 -11.32
C LEU A 243 -1.21 14.36 -10.84
N ARG A 244 -0.27 15.28 -10.67
CA ARG A 244 -0.59 16.68 -10.35
C ARG A 244 -1.51 17.32 -11.39
N ARG A 245 -1.20 17.17 -12.68
CA ARG A 245 -2.04 17.68 -13.76
C ARG A 245 -3.42 17.05 -13.78
N ALA A 246 -3.55 15.75 -13.50
CA ALA A 246 -4.85 15.09 -13.45
C ALA A 246 -5.71 15.63 -12.30
N LEU A 247 -5.13 15.86 -11.12
CA LEU A 247 -5.80 16.50 -9.99
C LEU A 247 -6.24 17.93 -10.33
N GLU A 248 -5.33 18.73 -10.89
CA GLU A 248 -5.61 20.11 -11.33
C GLU A 248 -6.74 20.14 -12.37
N GLN A 249 -6.68 19.26 -13.38
CA GLN A 249 -7.68 19.21 -14.45
C GLN A 249 -9.04 18.71 -13.95
N ALA A 250 -9.07 17.74 -13.04
CA ALA A 250 -10.33 17.29 -12.44
C ALA A 250 -11.01 18.43 -11.67
N ALA A 251 -10.26 19.14 -10.82
CA ALA A 251 -10.79 20.28 -10.08
C ALA A 251 -11.28 21.41 -11.00
N VAL A 252 -10.50 21.76 -12.04
CA VAL A 252 -10.90 22.77 -13.03
C VAL A 252 -12.15 22.37 -13.83
N ARG A 253 -12.40 21.07 -14.04
CA ARG A 253 -13.65 20.56 -14.65
C ARG A 253 -14.87 20.65 -13.72
N GLY A 254 -14.70 21.03 -12.46
CA GLY A 254 -15.76 21.09 -11.46
C GLY A 254 -15.89 19.84 -10.58
N VAL A 255 -14.98 18.87 -10.71
CA VAL A 255 -14.94 17.71 -9.81
C VAL A 255 -14.47 18.17 -8.43
N ARG A 256 -15.17 17.77 -7.36
CA ARG A 256 -14.75 18.07 -5.98
C ARG A 256 -13.56 17.19 -5.58
N VAL A 257 -12.35 17.70 -5.74
CA VAL A 257 -11.11 16.99 -5.37
C VAL A 257 -10.69 17.34 -3.95
N THR A 258 -10.62 16.34 -3.06
CA THR A 258 -10.16 16.48 -1.67
C THR A 258 -8.94 15.58 -1.41
N LEU A 259 -7.85 16.18 -0.94
CA LEU A 259 -6.63 15.50 -0.52
C LEU A 259 -6.51 15.53 1.01
N LEU A 260 -6.53 14.36 1.64
CA LEU A 260 -6.21 14.18 3.05
C LEU A 260 -4.75 13.70 3.19
N LEU A 261 -3.89 14.52 3.77
CA LEU A 261 -2.45 14.29 3.78
C LEU A 261 -1.93 14.15 5.21
N GLY A 262 -1.17 13.09 5.47
CA GLY A 262 -0.43 12.96 6.72
C GLY A 262 0.67 14.02 6.81
N VAL A 263 0.87 14.59 8.00
CA VAL A 263 1.94 15.57 8.27
C VAL A 263 2.56 15.34 9.65
N GLY A 264 3.76 15.89 9.87
CA GLY A 264 4.44 15.86 11.16
C GLY A 264 5.35 14.65 11.38
N GLN A 265 5.38 13.70 10.43
CA GLN A 265 6.28 12.55 10.50
C GLN A 265 7.69 12.90 10.04
N PHE A 266 7.82 13.56 8.88
CA PHE A 266 9.10 13.98 8.34
C PHE A 266 9.05 15.42 7.82
N ALA A 267 9.72 16.34 8.51
CA ALA A 267 9.74 17.76 8.16
C ALA A 267 10.17 18.04 6.70
N MET A 268 11.07 17.22 6.16
CA MET A 268 11.49 17.32 4.75
C MET A 268 10.34 16.98 3.79
N GLN A 269 9.56 15.93 4.09
CA GLN A 269 8.45 15.52 3.24
C GLN A 269 7.29 16.50 3.33
N ASP A 270 7.00 17.03 4.52
CA ASP A 270 6.02 18.11 4.71
C ASP A 270 6.42 19.35 3.90
N ALA A 271 7.70 19.73 3.93
CA ALA A 271 8.22 20.85 3.14
C ALA A 271 8.10 20.61 1.62
N VAL A 272 8.30 19.37 1.16
CA VAL A 272 8.09 18.98 -0.24
C VAL A 272 6.62 19.02 -0.62
N ALA A 273 5.70 18.56 0.24
CA ALA A 273 4.25 18.64 0.00
C ALA A 273 3.79 20.09 -0.14
N ASN A 274 4.23 20.95 0.79
CA ASN A 274 3.95 22.38 0.82
C ASN A 274 4.44 23.14 -0.44
N TRP A 275 5.42 22.61 -1.18
CA TRP A 275 5.82 23.17 -2.48
C TRP A 275 4.70 23.06 -3.53
N PHE A 276 3.86 22.03 -3.45
CA PHE A 276 2.81 21.77 -4.43
C PHE A 276 1.46 22.42 -4.10
N TYR A 277 1.21 22.70 -2.82
CA TYR A 277 -0.09 23.18 -2.33
C TYR A 277 -0.59 24.46 -3.04
N PRO A 278 0.21 25.53 -3.21
CA PRO A 278 -0.31 26.79 -3.75
C PRO A 278 -0.98 26.65 -5.12
N LYS A 279 -0.40 25.81 -5.99
CA LYS A 279 -0.93 25.60 -7.33
C LYS A 279 -2.19 24.75 -7.31
N LEU A 280 -2.23 23.71 -6.48
CA LEU A 280 -3.39 22.82 -6.34
C LEU A 280 -4.59 23.59 -5.75
N LEU A 281 -4.35 24.36 -4.68
CA LEU A 281 -5.37 25.22 -4.05
C LEU A 281 -5.94 26.24 -5.06
N LYS A 282 -5.07 26.88 -5.87
CA LYS A 282 -5.52 27.81 -6.92
C LYS A 282 -6.41 27.13 -7.99
N CYS A 283 -6.21 25.85 -8.26
CA CYS A 283 -7.04 25.08 -9.19
C CYS A 283 -8.34 24.55 -8.56
N GLY A 284 -8.61 24.81 -7.27
CA GLY A 284 -9.81 24.36 -6.57
C GLY A 284 -9.68 22.99 -5.90
N VAL A 285 -8.47 22.43 -5.81
CA VAL A 285 -8.24 21.20 -5.02
C VAL A 285 -8.28 21.56 -3.54
N ARG A 286 -9.15 20.89 -2.78
CA ARG A 286 -9.22 20.99 -1.32
C ARG A 286 -8.11 20.16 -0.69
N ILE A 287 -7.34 20.75 0.22
CA ILE A 287 -6.23 20.06 0.92
C ILE A 287 -6.49 20.14 2.42
N VAL A 288 -6.36 18.98 3.08
CA VAL A 288 -6.58 18.82 4.51
C VAL A 288 -5.40 18.06 5.09
N GLU A 289 -4.77 18.62 6.11
CA GLU A 289 -3.64 18.02 6.81
C GLU A 289 -4.11 17.28 8.05
N TYR A 290 -3.80 15.98 8.12
CA TYR A 290 -4.17 15.12 9.23
C TYR A 290 -3.09 15.10 10.30
N ARG A 291 -3.45 15.50 11.52
CA ARG A 291 -2.52 15.62 12.67
C ARG A 291 -2.93 14.81 13.90
N LYS A 292 -4.13 14.21 13.88
CA LYS A 292 -4.70 13.53 15.05
C LYS A 292 -3.88 12.33 15.49
N THR A 293 -3.38 11.55 14.54
CA THR A 293 -2.45 10.42 14.73
C THR A 293 -1.67 10.21 13.42
N GLN A 294 -0.86 9.16 13.32
CA GLN A 294 -0.16 8.82 12.09
C GLN A 294 -1.16 8.37 11.02
N LEU A 295 -1.30 9.18 9.96
CA LEU A 295 -2.00 8.80 8.74
C LEU A 295 -1.06 7.95 7.90
N HIS A 296 -1.45 6.71 7.65
CA HIS A 296 -0.71 5.79 6.80
C HIS A 296 -1.60 5.12 5.73
N GLY A 297 -2.89 5.45 5.65
CA GLY A 297 -3.75 4.99 4.55
C GLY A 297 -3.27 5.46 3.17
N LYS A 298 -3.25 4.56 2.19
CA LYS A 298 -3.03 4.86 0.76
C LYS A 298 -4.27 4.48 -0.02
N VAL A 299 -5.27 5.33 0.13
CA VAL A 299 -6.62 5.03 -0.33
C VAL A 299 -7.17 6.17 -1.18
N ALA A 300 -8.05 5.85 -2.11
CA ALA A 300 -8.79 6.85 -2.84
C ALA A 300 -10.15 6.34 -3.27
N VAL A 301 -11.08 7.28 -3.45
CA VAL A 301 -12.42 7.06 -4.01
C VAL A 301 -12.67 8.12 -5.08
N VAL A 302 -13.22 7.71 -6.21
CA VAL A 302 -13.67 8.60 -7.30
C VAL A 302 -15.12 8.26 -7.61
N ASP A 303 -15.97 9.29 -7.60
CA ASP A 303 -17.40 9.26 -7.93
C ASP A 303 -18.25 8.20 -7.20
N ASP A 304 -17.82 7.76 -6.02
CA ASP A 304 -18.49 6.68 -5.26
C ASP A 304 -18.60 5.35 -6.01
N GLU A 305 -17.89 5.18 -7.13
CA GLU A 305 -17.92 3.97 -7.97
C GLU A 305 -16.57 3.27 -7.97
N TRP A 306 -15.49 4.05 -8.02
CA TRP A 306 -14.13 3.56 -8.10
C TRP A 306 -13.40 3.80 -6.79
N ALA A 307 -12.79 2.75 -6.25
CA ALA A 307 -11.98 2.81 -5.04
C ALA A 307 -10.63 2.12 -5.23
N THR A 308 -9.63 2.52 -4.43
CA THR A 308 -8.39 1.78 -4.31
C THR A 308 -7.89 1.74 -2.88
N VAL A 309 -7.34 0.59 -2.48
CA VAL A 309 -6.64 0.36 -1.22
C VAL A 309 -5.33 -0.35 -1.53
N GLY A 310 -4.24 0.02 -0.87
CA GLY A 310 -2.96 -0.65 -1.07
C GLY A 310 -1.80 -0.02 -0.34
N SER A 311 -0.61 -0.25 -0.88
CA SER A 311 0.66 0.15 -0.25
C SER A 311 1.32 1.39 -0.88
N SER A 312 0.82 1.88 -2.01
CA SER A 312 1.51 2.90 -2.82
C SER A 312 1.37 4.33 -2.31
N ASN A 313 2.49 4.95 -1.95
CA ASN A 313 2.54 6.37 -1.62
C ASN A 313 2.54 7.25 -2.88
N TYR A 314 2.17 8.52 -2.72
CA TYR A 314 2.34 9.54 -3.77
C TYR A 314 3.73 10.18 -3.72
N ASP A 315 4.76 9.37 -3.54
CA ASP A 315 6.16 9.78 -3.55
C ASP A 315 6.94 9.05 -4.65
N GLY A 316 8.03 9.66 -5.13
CA GLY A 316 8.91 9.12 -6.15
C GLY A 316 9.59 7.79 -5.81
N LEU A 317 9.81 7.42 -4.55
CA LEU A 317 10.36 6.09 -4.25
C LEU A 317 9.31 5.02 -4.48
N SER A 318 8.09 5.23 -3.98
CA SER A 318 6.96 4.33 -4.21
C SER A 318 6.56 4.32 -5.70
N LEU A 319 6.57 5.48 -6.36
CA LEU A 319 6.21 5.65 -7.76
C LEU A 319 7.33 5.37 -8.78
N PHE A 320 8.58 5.13 -8.36
CA PHE A 320 9.68 4.84 -9.30
C PHE A 320 10.52 3.60 -8.95
N VAL A 321 10.59 3.18 -7.68
CA VAL A 321 11.66 2.29 -7.21
C VAL A 321 11.14 1.07 -6.45
N ASN A 322 10.17 1.24 -5.56
CA ASN A 322 9.67 0.17 -4.70
C ASN A 322 8.72 -0.76 -5.45
N GLN A 323 8.61 -1.99 -4.94
CA GLN A 323 7.53 -2.89 -5.33
C GLN A 323 6.31 -2.58 -4.48
N GLU A 324 5.18 -2.36 -5.14
CA GLU A 324 3.93 -1.95 -4.51
C GLU A 324 2.76 -2.79 -5.02
N ALA A 325 1.69 -2.87 -4.23
CA ALA A 325 0.46 -3.53 -4.63
C ALA A 325 -0.75 -2.73 -4.13
N ASN A 326 -1.67 -2.48 -5.04
CA ASN A 326 -2.98 -1.93 -4.76
C ASN A 326 -4.05 -2.88 -5.31
N VAL A 327 -5.24 -2.84 -4.73
CA VAL A 327 -6.44 -3.36 -5.38
C VAL A 327 -7.26 -2.15 -5.82
N VAL A 328 -7.76 -2.23 -7.04
CA VAL A 328 -8.76 -1.32 -7.59
C VAL A 328 -10.09 -2.04 -7.55
N ILE A 329 -11.11 -1.37 -7.03
CA ILE A 329 -12.43 -1.92 -6.72
C ILE A 329 -13.48 -1.03 -7.37
N ASN A 330 -14.35 -1.65 -8.14
CA ASN A 330 -15.55 -1.07 -8.71
C ASN A 330 -16.75 -1.70 -7.99
N ASP A 331 -17.20 -1.03 -6.93
CA ASP A 331 -18.34 -1.42 -6.11
C ASP A 331 -18.82 -0.21 -5.31
N ASP A 332 -20.05 0.22 -5.55
CA ASP A 332 -20.58 1.48 -5.02
C ASP A 332 -20.72 1.46 -3.49
N ALA A 333 -21.01 0.30 -2.90
CA ALA A 333 -21.17 0.17 -1.45
C ALA A 333 -19.79 0.27 -0.77
N PHE A 334 -18.79 -0.42 -1.31
CA PHE A 334 -17.41 -0.34 -0.85
C PHE A 334 -16.85 1.08 -0.99
N ALA A 335 -17.03 1.71 -2.16
CA ALA A 335 -16.54 3.05 -2.43
C ALA A 335 -17.17 4.10 -1.51
N ARG A 336 -18.49 4.03 -1.26
CA ARG A 336 -19.16 4.89 -0.27
C ARG A 336 -18.64 4.67 1.14
N SER A 337 -18.49 3.42 1.57
CA SER A 337 -17.94 3.09 2.90
C SER A 337 -16.54 3.65 3.08
N LEU A 338 -15.66 3.48 2.09
CA LEU A 338 -14.30 4.03 2.14
C LEU A 338 -14.31 5.57 2.12
N ARG A 339 -15.18 6.19 1.31
CA ARG A 339 -15.33 7.66 1.30
C ARG A 339 -15.71 8.17 2.68
N GLU A 340 -16.67 7.54 3.36
CA GLU A 340 -17.10 7.96 4.69
C GLU A 340 -15.94 7.92 5.69
N GLN A 341 -15.06 6.91 5.62
CA GLN A 341 -13.85 6.87 6.43
C GLN A 341 -12.89 8.02 6.11
N ILE A 342 -12.67 8.33 4.83
CA ILE A 342 -11.85 9.48 4.41
C ILE A 342 -12.48 10.80 4.90
N GLN A 343 -13.80 10.94 4.82
CA GLN A 343 -14.51 12.14 5.29
C GLN A 343 -14.40 12.33 6.80
N ARG A 344 -14.44 11.24 7.59
CA ARG A 344 -14.13 11.30 9.03
C ARG A 344 -12.71 11.79 9.27
N GLY A 345 -11.73 11.25 8.54
CA GLY A 345 -10.36 11.73 8.59
C GLY A 345 -10.21 13.21 8.20
N VAL A 346 -10.99 13.66 7.21
CA VAL A 346 -11.07 15.08 6.82
C VAL A 346 -11.67 15.96 7.92
N ALA A 347 -12.71 15.49 8.61
CA ALA A 347 -13.33 16.22 9.71
C ALA A 347 -12.38 16.37 10.91
N ASP A 348 -11.53 15.37 11.15
CA ASP A 348 -10.48 15.36 12.16
C ASP A 348 -9.21 16.14 11.74
N GLY A 349 -9.14 16.57 10.48
CA GLY A 349 -7.99 17.26 9.90
C GLY A 349 -8.09 18.79 9.93
N THR A 350 -6.98 19.46 9.63
CA THR A 350 -6.93 20.91 9.48
C THR A 350 -6.94 21.27 8.00
N GLU A 351 -7.96 22.00 7.56
CA GLU A 351 -8.04 22.48 6.19
C GLU A 351 -6.97 23.54 5.91
N VAL A 352 -6.29 23.41 4.76
CA VAL A 352 -5.24 24.32 4.33
C VAL A 352 -5.84 25.39 3.43
N LEU A 353 -5.77 26.65 3.85
CA LEU A 353 -6.35 27.76 3.10
C LEU A 353 -5.33 28.39 2.15
N ALA A 354 -5.79 28.75 0.94
CA ALA A 354 -4.95 29.44 -0.04
C ALA A 354 -4.37 30.76 0.50
N ALA A 355 -5.10 31.44 1.40
CA ALA A 355 -4.68 32.68 2.05
C ALA A 355 -3.40 32.52 2.91
N GLU A 356 -3.17 31.35 3.50
CA GLU A 356 -1.96 31.07 4.29
C GLU A 356 -0.69 31.16 3.43
N PHE A 357 -0.80 30.82 2.15
CA PHE A 357 0.31 30.90 1.19
C PHE A 357 0.54 32.31 0.64
N ALA A 358 -0.48 33.17 0.63
CA ALA A 358 -0.37 34.55 0.15
C ALA A 358 0.62 35.36 1.00
N HIS A 359 0.57 35.19 2.32
CA HIS A 359 1.41 35.90 3.28
C HIS A 359 2.66 35.11 3.72
N THR A 360 2.94 33.96 3.12
CA THR A 360 4.12 33.17 3.47
C THR A 360 5.41 33.95 3.16
N PRO A 361 6.30 34.20 4.16
CA PRO A 361 7.56 34.90 3.95
C PRO A 361 8.45 34.23 2.90
N TRP A 362 9.25 35.03 2.19
CA TRP A 362 10.10 34.56 1.09
C TRP A 362 11.05 33.42 1.50
N TYR A 363 11.59 33.46 2.72
CA TYR A 363 12.51 32.42 3.21
C TYR A 363 11.83 31.06 3.40
N ARG A 364 10.54 31.02 3.78
CA ARG A 364 9.76 29.78 3.87
C ARG A 364 9.48 29.21 2.48
N ARG A 365 9.14 30.08 1.52
CA ARG A 365 8.97 29.68 0.11
C ARG A 365 10.26 29.11 -0.47
N ALA A 366 11.40 29.76 -0.21
CA ALA A 366 12.71 29.29 -0.62
C ALA A 366 13.04 27.92 0.01
N ARG A 367 12.74 27.73 1.30
CA ARG A 367 12.90 26.43 1.98
C ARG A 367 12.12 25.31 1.30
N HIS A 368 10.86 25.54 0.93
CA HIS A 368 10.05 24.52 0.23
C HIS A 368 10.61 24.22 -1.17
N ALA A 369 11.07 25.25 -1.89
CA ALA A 369 11.72 25.09 -3.19
C ALA A 369 13.01 24.25 -3.10
N VAL A 370 13.85 24.55 -2.10
CA VAL A 370 15.09 23.82 -1.84
C VAL A 370 14.79 22.37 -1.44
N ALA A 371 13.82 22.15 -0.55
CA ALA A 371 13.39 20.81 -0.17
C ALA A 371 12.96 19.98 -1.38
N PHE A 372 12.12 20.55 -2.26
CA PHE A 372 11.73 19.89 -3.51
C PHE A 372 12.91 19.66 -4.46
N PHE A 373 13.83 20.63 -4.59
CA PHE A 373 15.01 20.48 -5.43
C PHE A 373 15.92 19.35 -4.95
N VAL A 374 16.20 19.27 -3.65
CA VAL A 374 16.98 18.20 -3.03
C VAL A 374 16.28 16.86 -3.25
N TYR A 375 14.98 16.78 -2.93
CA TYR A 375 14.17 15.60 -3.15
C TYR A 375 14.25 15.11 -4.60
N ARG A 376 13.99 16.01 -5.57
CA ARG A 376 14.05 15.70 -6.99
C ARG A 376 15.42 15.22 -7.43
N SER A 377 16.49 15.84 -6.92
CA SER A 377 17.87 15.47 -7.24
C SER A 377 18.19 14.06 -6.73
N VAL A 378 17.78 13.72 -5.50
CA VAL A 378 17.93 12.38 -4.93
C VAL A 378 17.17 11.35 -5.77
N ILE A 379 15.91 11.62 -6.12
CA ILE A 379 15.12 10.71 -6.97
C ILE A 379 15.74 10.57 -8.36
N HIS A 380 16.25 11.65 -8.95
CA HIS A 380 16.91 11.62 -10.26
C HIS A 380 18.14 10.71 -10.25
N VAL A 381 18.98 10.82 -9.22
CA VAL A 381 20.16 9.96 -9.04
C VAL A 381 19.74 8.51 -8.86
N ILE A 382 18.76 8.24 -7.99
CA ILE A 382 18.25 6.88 -7.72
C ILE A 382 17.65 6.23 -8.98
N THR A 383 16.95 7.00 -9.80
CA THR A 383 16.29 6.50 -11.02
C THR A 383 17.20 6.51 -12.25
N LEU A 384 18.47 6.90 -12.10
CA LEU A 384 19.44 7.07 -13.20
C LEU A 384 18.88 7.96 -14.32
N GLY A 385 18.20 9.04 -13.95
CA GLY A 385 17.70 10.06 -14.86
C GLY A 385 16.53 9.67 -15.77
N LYS A 386 15.92 8.48 -15.59
CA LYS A 386 14.83 8.02 -16.45
C LYS A 386 13.50 8.75 -16.26
N ASP A 387 13.36 9.57 -15.22
CA ASP A 387 12.07 10.18 -14.83
C ASP A 387 12.20 11.63 -14.29
N ALA A 388 13.07 12.47 -14.88
CA ALA A 388 13.07 13.93 -14.64
C ALA A 388 11.83 14.63 -15.21
#